data_AF-A0A9W6L8Y1-F1
#
_entry.id   AF-A0A9W6L8Y1-F1
#
_cell.length_a   1.000
_cell.length_b   1.000
_cell.length_c   1.000
_cell.angle_alpha   90.00
_cell.angle_beta   90.00
_cell.angle_gamma   90.00
#
_symmetry.space_group_name_H-M   'P 1'
#
loop_
_entity.id
_entity.type
_entity.pdbx_description
1 polymer ?
#
loop_
_entity_poly.entity_id
_entity_poly.type
_entity_poly.pdbx_seq_one_letter_code
_entity_poly.pdbx_strand_id
1 'polypeptide(L)'
;MNTHIIICPFCENGHPVPNDFDSIHRCTCGACYKVCGNHALETGVGDIAGELWNEEELDFVRSIPVDFCNIVIEKDFDRLLDLKQTAEMNIMERFCKYDINTHLSLVWVKRLF
;
A
#
# COMPACT_ATOMS: atom_id res chain seq x y z
N MET A 1 12.79 20.57 -7.23
CA MET A 1 11.49 19.91 -6.99
C MET A 1 11.77 18.68 -6.18
N ASN A 2 11.42 18.67 -4.89
CA ASN A 2 11.58 17.48 -4.05
C ASN A 2 10.39 16.56 -4.31
N THR A 3 10.57 15.57 -5.18
CA THR A 3 9.60 14.50 -5.37
C THR A 3 9.63 13.60 -4.15
N HIS A 4 8.54 13.62 -3.37
CA HIS A 4 8.34 12.67 -2.28
C HIS A 4 8.26 11.26 -2.87
N ILE A 5 9.01 10.34 -2.28
CA ILE A 5 9.06 8.94 -2.68
C ILE A 5 8.65 8.06 -1.51
N ILE A 6 8.10 6.91 -1.84
CA ILE A 6 7.84 5.82 -0.91
C ILE A 6 9.01 4.85 -0.99
N ILE A 7 9.59 4.46 0.14
CA ILE A 7 10.67 3.48 0.19
C ILE A 7 10.07 2.10 0.45
N CYS A 8 10.42 1.12 -0.39
CA CYS A 8 10.03 -0.27 -0.17
C CYS A 8 10.73 -0.81 1.09
N PRO A 9 10.00 -1.31 2.10
CA PRO A 9 10.60 -1.78 3.35
C PRO A 9 11.39 -3.09 3.20
N PHE A 10 11.31 -3.76 2.05
CA PHE A 10 11.96 -5.05 1.81
C PHE A 10 13.24 -4.99 0.97
N CYS A 11 13.42 -3.92 0.19
CA CYS A 11 14.56 -3.79 -0.72
C CYS A 11 15.08 -2.35 -0.85
N GLU A 12 14.51 -1.42 -0.09
CA GLU A 12 14.91 -0.01 -0.03
C GLU A 12 14.77 0.77 -1.35
N ASN A 13 14.19 0.17 -2.39
CA ASN A 13 13.91 0.85 -3.65
C ASN A 13 12.85 1.95 -3.47
N GLY A 14 13.09 3.09 -4.12
CA GLY A 14 12.17 4.23 -4.14
C GLY A 14 11.08 4.09 -5.19
N HIS A 15 9.85 4.43 -4.81
CA HIS A 15 8.66 4.43 -5.65
C HIS A 15 7.98 5.80 -5.62
N PRO A 16 7.38 6.25 -6.74
CA PRO A 16 6.58 7.46 -6.72
C PRO A 16 5.36 7.28 -5.82
N VAL A 17 4.96 8.34 -5.12
CA VAL A 17 3.70 8.36 -4.37
C VAL A 17 2.54 8.18 -5.36
N PRO A 18 1.68 7.14 -5.20
CA PRO A 18 0.55 6.90 -6.07
C PRO A 18 -0.38 8.10 -6.19
N ASN A 19 -1.00 8.25 -7.37
CA ASN A 19 -2.08 9.21 -7.57
C ASN A 19 -3.46 8.55 -7.47
N ASP A 20 -3.50 7.22 -7.42
CA ASP A 20 -4.70 6.41 -7.22
C ASP A 20 -4.42 5.45 -6.06
N PHE A 21 -5.19 5.58 -4.98
CA PHE A 21 -5.02 4.79 -3.78
C PHE A 21 -5.82 3.48 -3.84
N ASP A 22 -6.77 3.35 -4.77
CA ASP A 22 -7.49 2.09 -4.97
C ASP A 22 -6.62 1.06 -5.74
N SER A 23 -5.57 1.54 -6.42
CA SER A 23 -4.65 0.73 -7.21
C SER A 23 -3.63 -0.04 -6.34
N ILE A 24 -3.30 -1.26 -6.77
CA ILE A 24 -2.22 -2.08 -6.21
C ILE A 24 -0.97 -1.88 -7.06
N HIS A 25 0.14 -1.58 -6.40
CA HIS A 25 1.43 -1.32 -7.03
C HIS A 25 2.42 -2.43 -6.72
N ARG A 26 3.30 -2.74 -7.68
CA ARG A 26 4.31 -3.80 -7.58
C ARG A 26 5.71 -3.22 -7.50
N CYS A 27 6.49 -3.69 -6.52
CA CYS A 27 7.92 -3.45 -6.43
C CYS A 27 8.68 -4.55 -7.17
N THR A 28 9.86 -4.21 -7.70
CA THR A 28 10.75 -5.14 -8.40
C THR A 28 11.22 -6.31 -7.54
N CYS A 29 11.20 -6.16 -6.21
CA CYS A 29 11.52 -7.24 -5.27
C CYS A 29 10.37 -8.26 -5.07
N GLY A 30 9.25 -8.11 -5.80
CA GLY A 30 8.07 -8.96 -5.69
C GLY A 30 7.09 -8.57 -4.58
N ALA A 31 7.39 -7.52 -3.81
CA ALA A 31 6.43 -6.94 -2.87
C ALA A 31 5.35 -6.14 -3.60
N CYS A 32 4.15 -6.13 -3.04
CA CYS A 32 3.05 -5.30 -3.50
C CYS A 32 2.68 -4.29 -2.41
N TYR A 33 2.16 -3.13 -2.81
CA TYR A 33 1.69 -2.11 -1.88
C TYR A 33 0.46 -1.36 -2.37
N LYS A 34 -0.33 -0.85 -1.43
CA LYS A 34 -1.45 0.05 -1.70
C LYS A 34 -1.65 1.03 -0.54
N VAL A 35 -2.31 2.14 -0.83
CA VAL A 35 -2.74 3.09 0.19
C VAL A 35 -4.21 2.81 0.51
N CYS A 36 -4.61 2.78 1.76
CA CYS A 36 -6.01 2.60 2.14
C CYS A 36 -6.31 3.31 3.44
N GLY A 37 -7.59 3.51 3.77
CA GLY A 37 -7.96 4.00 5.10
C GLY A 37 -7.52 3.03 6.20
N ASN A 38 -7.19 3.55 7.39
CA ASN A 38 -6.81 2.75 8.56
C ASN A 38 -7.91 1.74 8.95
N HIS A 39 -9.17 2.07 8.69
CA HIS A 39 -10.30 1.17 8.95
C HIS A 39 -10.40 0.01 7.94
N ALA A 40 -9.68 0.08 6.81
CA ALA A 40 -9.74 -0.88 5.72
C ALA A 40 -8.43 -1.69 5.56
N LEU A 41 -7.61 -1.76 6.61
CA LEU A 41 -6.30 -2.45 6.57
C LEU A 41 -6.43 -3.92 6.18
N GLU A 42 -7.37 -4.65 6.77
CA GLU A 42 -7.59 -6.07 6.47
C GLU A 42 -8.02 -6.27 5.01
N THR A 43 -8.92 -5.42 4.51
CA THR A 43 -9.31 -5.40 3.10
C THR A 43 -8.11 -5.10 2.21
N GLY A 44 -7.28 -4.11 2.56
CA GLY A 44 -6.10 -3.75 1.81
C GLY A 44 -5.07 -4.89 1.72
N VAL A 45 -4.83 -5.60 2.82
CA VAL A 45 -4.00 -6.82 2.80
C VAL A 45 -4.64 -7.90 1.93
N GLY A 46 -5.95 -8.09 2.03
CA GLY A 46 -6.70 -9.07 1.25
C GLY A 46 -6.64 -8.81 -0.27
N ASP A 47 -6.78 -7.56 -0.68
CA ASP A 47 -6.69 -7.17 -2.09
C ASP A 47 -5.28 -7.44 -2.65
N ILE A 48 -4.24 -7.08 -1.88
CA ILE A 48 -2.86 -7.40 -2.26
C ILE A 48 -2.64 -8.92 -2.32
N ALA A 49 -3.23 -9.69 -1.40
CA ALA A 49 -3.14 -11.13 -1.44
C ALA A 49 -3.75 -11.71 -2.73
N GLY A 50 -4.89 -11.17 -3.18
CA GLY A 50 -5.50 -11.49 -4.48
C GLY A 50 -4.55 -11.29 -5.69
N GLU A 51 -3.62 -10.34 -5.59
CA GLU A 51 -2.61 -10.07 -6.62
C GLU A 51 -1.35 -10.94 -6.51
N LEU A 52 -1.07 -11.50 -5.33
CA LEU A 52 0.14 -12.27 -5.05
C LEU A 52 -0.04 -13.78 -5.25
N TRP A 53 -1.26 -14.27 -5.14
CA TRP A 53 -1.61 -15.67 -5.24
C TRP A 53 -2.87 -15.84 -6.08
N ASN A 54 -2.93 -16.93 -6.84
CA ASN A 54 -4.20 -17.33 -7.47
C ASN A 54 -5.18 -17.91 -6.42
N GLU A 55 -6.44 -18.15 -6.79
CA GLU A 55 -7.47 -18.63 -5.85
C GLU A 55 -7.09 -19.95 -5.16
N GLU A 56 -6.51 -20.90 -5.90
CA GLU A 56 -6.09 -22.20 -5.34
C GLU A 56 -4.93 -22.04 -4.34
N GLU A 57 -3.96 -21.18 -4.65
CA GLU A 57 -2.85 -20.85 -3.75
C GLU A 57 -3.34 -20.10 -2.51
N LEU A 58 -4.32 -19.19 -2.64
CA LEU A 58 -4.90 -18.47 -1.50
C LEU A 58 -5.63 -19.41 -0.55
N ASP A 59 -6.43 -20.32 -1.08
CA ASP A 59 -7.13 -21.32 -0.26
C ASP A 59 -6.15 -22.23 0.48
N PHE A 60 -5.06 -22.61 -0.18
CA PHE A 60 -3.97 -23.35 0.45
C PHE A 60 -3.29 -22.55 1.56
N VAL A 61 -2.87 -21.31 1.27
CA VAL A 61 -2.21 -20.40 2.23
C VAL A 61 -3.10 -20.16 3.46
N ARG A 62 -4.42 -20.03 3.28
CA ARG A 62 -5.39 -19.87 4.39
C ARG A 62 -5.59 -21.13 5.24
N SER A 63 -5.27 -22.30 4.71
CA SER A 63 -5.51 -23.60 5.36
C SER A 63 -4.36 -24.10 6.23
N ILE A 64 -3.19 -23.45 6.21
CA ILE A 64 -1.97 -23.92 6.87
C ILE A 64 -1.48 -22.90 7.91
N PRO A 65 -1.09 -23.33 9.13
CA PRO A 65 -0.55 -22.45 10.17
C PRO A 65 0.95 -22.20 9.97
N VAL A 66 1.33 -21.60 8.84
CA VAL A 66 2.71 -21.20 8.53
C VAL A 66 2.72 -19.75 8.07
N ASP A 67 3.79 -19.01 8.35
CA ASP A 67 3.98 -17.66 7.84
C ASP A 67 4.27 -17.72 6.33
N PHE A 68 3.38 -17.16 5.50
CA PHE A 68 3.51 -17.14 4.03
C PHE A 68 3.93 -15.78 3.46
N CYS A 69 3.77 -14.71 4.24
CA CYS A 69 4.13 -13.37 3.83
C CYS A 69 4.54 -12.47 4.98
N ASN A 70 5.30 -11.44 4.65
CA ASN A 70 5.55 -10.32 5.53
C ASN A 70 4.61 -9.18 5.17
N ILE A 71 4.04 -8.55 6.20
CA ILE A 71 3.19 -7.38 6.08
C ILE A 71 3.84 -6.22 6.82
N VAL A 72 3.96 -5.07 6.18
CA VAL A 72 4.41 -3.81 6.81
C VAL A 72 3.34 -2.76 6.60
N ILE A 73 2.94 -2.08 7.69
CA ILE A 73 1.88 -1.06 7.66
C ILE A 73 2.45 0.24 8.22
N GLU A 74 2.45 1.28 7.41
CA GLU A 74 2.75 2.65 7.82
C GLU A 74 1.42 3.37 8.09
N LYS A 75 1.07 3.57 9.37
CA LYS A 75 -0.26 4.07 9.79
C LYS A 75 -0.46 5.58 9.73
N ASP A 76 0.62 6.33 9.53
CA ASP A 76 0.63 7.80 9.52
C ASP A 76 0.96 8.33 8.11
N PHE A 77 0.46 7.67 7.06
CA PHE A 77 0.78 8.03 5.68
C PHE A 77 0.26 9.43 5.31
N ASP A 78 -0.78 9.91 6.00
CA ASP A 78 -1.33 11.27 5.86
C ASP A 78 -0.26 12.35 6.01
N ARG A 79 0.66 12.21 6.98
CA ARG A 79 1.71 13.21 7.20
C ARG A 79 2.63 13.34 5.99
N LEU A 80 2.83 12.24 5.26
CA LEU A 80 3.62 12.20 4.04
C LEU A 80 2.88 12.88 2.87
N LEU A 81 1.55 12.77 2.86
CA LEU A 81 0.70 13.45 1.89
C LEU A 81 0.57 14.95 2.17
N ASP A 82 0.44 15.38 3.42
CA ASP A 82 0.41 16.79 3.80
C ASP A 82 1.68 17.53 3.34
N LEU A 83 2.84 16.88 3.43
CA LEU A 83 4.12 17.39 2.94
C LEU A 83 4.17 17.49 1.40
N LYS A 84 3.51 16.57 0.68
CA LYS A 84 3.38 16.64 -0.78
C LYS A 84 2.37 17.72 -1.21
N GLN A 85 1.26 17.86 -0.48
CA GLN A 85 0.21 18.85 -0.75
C GLN A 85 0.69 20.29 -0.55
N THR A 86 1.51 20.55 0.47
CA THR A 86 2.17 21.86 0.64
C THR A 86 3.14 22.20 -0.49
N ALA A 87 3.63 21.20 -1.23
CA ALA A 87 4.50 21.39 -2.38
C ALA A 87 3.76 21.50 -3.73
N GLU A 88 2.56 20.91 -3.88
CA GLU A 88 1.83 20.80 -5.15
C GLU A 88 0.32 21.12 -4.97
N MET A 89 -0.07 22.38 -5.21
CA MET A 89 -1.43 22.92 -4.98
C MET A 89 -2.57 22.30 -5.83
N ASN A 90 -2.30 21.34 -6.73
CA ASN A 90 -3.26 20.87 -7.75
C ASN A 90 -3.68 19.39 -7.65
N ILE A 91 -3.26 18.64 -6.62
CA ILE A 91 -3.53 17.18 -6.57
C ILE A 91 -4.90 16.87 -5.92
N MET A 92 -5.59 17.86 -5.35
CA MET A 92 -6.89 17.66 -4.66
C MET A 92 -7.98 17.02 -5.53
N GLU A 93 -8.01 17.25 -6.85
CA GLU A 93 -9.10 16.75 -7.71
C GLU A 93 -9.17 15.22 -7.87
N ARG A 94 -8.14 14.47 -7.47
CA ARG A 94 -8.14 12.99 -7.53
C ARG A 94 -8.29 12.28 -6.19
N PHE A 95 -8.25 13.01 -5.08
CA PHE A 95 -8.42 12.44 -3.73
C PHE A 95 -9.89 12.38 -3.28
N CYS A 96 -10.83 12.87 -4.09
CA CYS A 96 -12.25 13.02 -3.75
C CYS A 96 -13.02 11.73 -3.37
N LYS A 97 -12.38 10.55 -3.42
CA LYS A 97 -12.99 9.30 -2.90
C LYS A 97 -12.71 9.05 -1.43
N TYR A 98 -11.65 9.64 -0.87
CA TYR A 98 -11.27 9.45 0.53
C TYR A 98 -11.77 10.64 1.34
N ASP A 99 -12.60 10.38 2.36
CA ASP A 99 -13.02 11.40 3.32
C ASP A 99 -11.77 12.02 3.94
N ILE A 100 -11.68 13.36 3.93
CA ILE A 100 -10.52 14.12 4.43
C ILE A 100 -10.23 13.84 5.92
N ASN A 101 -11.20 13.28 6.64
CA ASN A 101 -11.07 12.86 8.03
C ASN A 101 -10.60 11.41 8.19
N THR A 102 -10.45 10.65 7.09
CA THR A 102 -9.98 9.27 7.13
C THR A 102 -8.47 9.24 7.21
N HIS A 103 -7.95 8.68 8.30
CA HIS A 103 -6.53 8.40 8.40
C HIS A 103 -6.10 7.35 7.39
N LEU A 104 -5.06 7.64 6.60
CA LEU A 104 -4.53 6.74 5.58
C LEU A 104 -3.33 5.95 6.09
N SER A 105 -3.31 4.69 5.66
CA SER A 105 -2.21 3.75 5.82
C SER A 105 -1.62 3.40 4.46
N LEU A 106 -0.31 3.14 4.46
CA LEU A 106 0.36 2.47 3.36
C LEU A 106 0.66 1.02 3.79
N VAL A 107 0.09 0.08 3.06
CA VAL A 107 0.22 -1.37 3.33
C VAL A 107 1.17 -1.98 2.31
N TRP A 108 2.12 -2.77 2.80
CA TRP A 108 3.04 -3.58 2.00
C TRP A 108 2.86 -5.05 2.32
N VAL A 109 2.85 -5.91 1.30
CA VAL A 109 2.85 -7.37 1.46
C VAL A 109 3.90 -7.98 0.54
N LYS A 110 4.68 -8.93 1.05
CA LYS A 110 5.65 -9.68 0.26
C LYS A 110 5.59 -11.16 0.61
N ARG A 111 5.50 -12.03 -0.41
CA ARG A 111 5.65 -13.49 -0.24
C ARG A 111 7.02 -13.82 0.36
N LEU A 112 7.06 -14.81 1.25
CA LEU A 112 8.31 -15.33 1.82
C LEU A 112 9.05 -16.27 0.85
N PHE A 113 8.32 -16.86 -0.11
CA PHE A 113 8.80 -17.85 -1.09
C PHE A 113 8.25 -17.57 -2.49
#